data_AF-A0A7J4QWU6-F1
#
_entry.id   AF-A0A7J4QWU6-F1
#
_cell.length_a   1.000
_cell.length_b   1.000
_cell.length_c   1.000
_cell.angle_alpha   90.00
_cell.angle_beta   90.00
_cell.angle_gamma   90.00
#
_symmetry.space_group_name_H-M   'P 1'
#
loop_
_entity.id
_entity.type
_entity.pdbx_description
1 polymer ?
#
loop_
_entity_poly.entity_id
_entity_poly.type
_entity_poly.pdbx_seq_one_letter_code
_entity_poly.pdbx_strand_id
1 'polypeptide(L)'
;YDFRMIGDIPQYEFDLFFGQWKPLREQISIVINGLQGRDMDLVIDGLDITKPNDVSVNAVFFTQDNLIVPRFNVVMNYDFGSNLDSVYATFIDRIEQTRVESLFIDVAQSMNFSATIGDIFNITMNVPEEFRTQGKFSAEKLMIQQMRLVDGKWWPATTFMRNLPSEMSLSAVPANDFDIRADTSFQGMMTLDYSSNEENLDLYLEASGPAVDFRGDVLMIAQGLPSTFKLQPTDDWGMRVASSGDGVKSLYMKQENVPVQPGVMVDRLELIGEDLKSAVINIKRGPYEYPIIILDEITSGRIVASSQVTTQPGYYVDFFGDREFDGRAVMLDTQFTGIIPVSSSLGVNGMVSDLSLIGTITGGNVETKHILLVEPVTSLVASTLAMLG
;
A
#
# COMPACT_ATOMS: atom_id res chain seq x y z
N TYR A 1 29.74 -9.60 -13.92
CA TYR A 1 28.53 -10.43 -13.93
C TYR A 1 28.91 -11.79 -13.42
N ASP A 2 28.27 -12.21 -12.34
CA ASP A 2 28.42 -13.53 -11.75
C ASP A 2 27.05 -14.16 -11.51
N PHE A 3 26.99 -15.48 -11.65
CA PHE A 3 25.79 -16.28 -11.39
C PHE A 3 26.13 -17.32 -10.33
N ARG A 4 25.33 -17.35 -9.25
CA ARG A 4 25.55 -18.27 -8.14
C ARG A 4 24.22 -18.88 -7.71
N MET A 5 24.28 -20.13 -7.26
CA MET A 5 23.15 -20.78 -6.56
C MET A 5 23.42 -20.70 -5.06
N ILE A 6 22.55 -20.02 -4.31
CA ILE A 6 22.64 -19.93 -2.85
C ILE A 6 21.37 -20.51 -2.25
N GLY A 7 21.48 -21.67 -1.58
CA GLY A 7 20.31 -22.38 -1.04
C GLY A 7 19.26 -22.69 -2.10
N ASP A 8 19.71 -23.16 -3.28
CA ASP A 8 18.89 -23.42 -4.48
C ASP A 8 18.20 -22.20 -5.10
N ILE A 9 18.44 -20.99 -4.56
CA ILE A 9 17.95 -19.74 -5.15
C ILE A 9 19.00 -19.18 -6.13
N PRO A 10 18.65 -18.98 -7.40
CA PRO A 10 19.53 -18.38 -8.39
C PRO A 10 19.74 -16.89 -8.11
N GLN A 11 20.99 -16.48 -7.92
CA GLN A 11 21.40 -15.10 -7.74
C GLN A 11 22.22 -14.60 -8.92
N TYR A 12 21.97 -13.34 -9.28
CA TYR A 12 22.66 -12.64 -10.34
C TYR A 12 23.32 -11.41 -9.77
N GLU A 13 24.64 -11.36 -9.85
CA GLU A 13 25.44 -10.25 -9.37
C GLU A 13 26.01 -9.47 -10.55
N PHE A 14 25.70 -8.19 -10.60
CA PHE A 14 26.26 -7.23 -11.53
C PHE A 14 27.27 -6.36 -10.79
N ASP A 15 28.53 -6.51 -11.16
CA ASP A 15 29.65 -5.70 -10.68
C ASP A 15 30.21 -4.86 -11.81
N LEU A 16 30.35 -3.57 -11.55
CA LEU A 16 30.93 -2.59 -12.45
C LEU A 16 31.88 -1.69 -11.68
N PHE A 17 33.11 -1.57 -12.18
CA PHE A 17 34.10 -0.66 -11.63
C PHE A 17 34.83 0.04 -12.78
N PHE A 18 34.76 1.37 -12.79
CA PHE A 18 35.52 2.21 -13.72
C PHE A 18 36.28 3.28 -12.95
N GLY A 19 37.61 3.24 -13.00
CA GLY A 19 38.46 4.27 -12.40
C GLY A 19 38.80 5.35 -13.42
N GLN A 20 38.72 6.62 -13.00
CA GLN A 20 39.05 7.80 -13.82
C GLN A 20 38.34 7.79 -15.18
N TRP A 21 37.10 7.32 -15.20
CA TRP A 21 36.33 7.16 -16.41
C TRP A 21 35.60 8.46 -16.74
N LYS A 22 35.89 8.97 -17.94
CA LYS A 22 35.16 10.08 -18.52
C LYS A 22 34.21 9.53 -19.59
N PRO A 23 32.90 9.44 -19.33
CA PRO A 23 31.95 8.95 -20.31
C PRO A 23 31.91 9.87 -21.53
N LEU A 24 31.72 9.28 -22.72
CA LEU A 24 31.53 10.04 -23.97
C LEU A 24 30.09 10.57 -24.11
N ARG A 25 29.14 9.94 -23.42
CA ARG A 25 27.72 10.22 -23.46
C ARG A 25 27.16 10.22 -22.05
N GLU A 26 26.11 10.99 -21.82
CA GLU A 26 25.42 11.08 -20.53
C GLU A 26 24.64 9.81 -20.19
N GLN A 27 24.48 8.90 -21.16
CA GLN A 27 23.71 7.67 -21.01
C GLN A 27 24.52 6.41 -21.30
N ILE A 28 24.28 5.37 -20.49
CA ILE A 28 24.72 3.99 -20.73
C ILE A 28 23.55 3.02 -20.60
N SER A 29 23.56 1.95 -21.41
CA SER A 29 22.57 0.88 -21.33
C SER A 29 23.26 -0.48 -21.21
N ILE A 30 22.71 -1.35 -20.38
CA ILE A 30 23.14 -2.73 -20.19
C ILE A 30 21.94 -3.62 -20.49
N VAL A 31 22.08 -4.46 -21.51
CA VAL A 31 21.00 -5.34 -21.98
C VAL A 31 21.45 -6.79 -21.95
N ILE A 32 20.69 -7.63 -21.25
CA ILE A 32 20.87 -9.07 -21.16
C ILE A 32 19.61 -9.74 -21.70
N ASN A 33 19.77 -10.64 -22.67
CA ASN A 33 18.65 -11.37 -23.29
C ASN A 33 18.83 -12.87 -23.10
N GLY A 34 17.86 -13.52 -22.46
CA GLY A 34 17.70 -14.97 -22.38
C GLY A 34 18.66 -15.69 -21.43
N LEU A 35 19.35 -14.98 -20.54
CA LEU A 35 20.35 -15.58 -19.65
C LEU A 35 19.64 -16.38 -18.55
N GLN A 36 19.69 -17.71 -18.65
CA GLN A 36 18.95 -18.64 -17.78
C GLN A 36 17.43 -18.35 -17.78
N GLY A 37 16.87 -18.00 -18.94
CA GLY A 37 15.44 -17.70 -19.05
C GLY A 37 15.05 -16.31 -18.53
N ARG A 38 16.01 -15.44 -18.22
CA ARG A 38 15.77 -14.07 -17.75
C ARG A 38 16.31 -13.03 -18.71
N ASP A 39 15.59 -11.92 -18.82
CA ASP A 39 16.00 -10.73 -19.54
C ASP A 39 16.19 -9.57 -18.56
N MET A 40 17.16 -8.72 -18.83
CA MET A 40 17.40 -7.50 -18.05
C MET A 40 17.70 -6.35 -19.01
N ASP A 41 17.07 -5.21 -18.78
CA ASP A 41 17.42 -3.93 -19.40
C ASP A 41 17.68 -2.94 -18.27
N LEU A 42 18.81 -2.24 -18.33
CA LEU A 42 19.18 -1.18 -17.40
C LEU A 42 19.68 0.01 -18.20
N VAL A 43 19.02 1.15 -18.04
CA VAL A 43 19.39 2.42 -18.66
C VAL A 43 19.70 3.41 -17.53
N ILE A 44 20.90 3.97 -17.57
CA ILE A 44 21.38 4.98 -16.61
C ILE A 44 21.65 6.25 -17.40
N ASP A 45 21.09 7.36 -16.95
CA ASP A 45 21.16 8.67 -17.57
C ASP A 45 21.66 9.74 -16.58
N GLY A 46 22.27 10.80 -17.10
CA GLY A 46 22.87 11.87 -16.29
C GLY A 46 24.32 11.63 -15.85
N LEU A 47 25.07 10.78 -16.57
CA LEU A 47 26.50 10.60 -16.33
C LEU A 47 27.28 11.88 -16.64
N ASP A 48 28.16 12.34 -15.74
CA ASP A 48 28.96 13.56 -15.94
C ASP A 48 30.04 13.37 -17.03
N ILE A 49 29.81 13.94 -18.20
CA ILE A 49 30.71 13.92 -19.37
C ILE A 49 31.81 15.00 -19.32
N THR A 50 31.85 15.84 -18.30
CA THR A 50 32.76 16.99 -18.25
C THR A 50 34.11 16.62 -17.63
N LYS A 51 34.10 15.70 -16.67
CA LYS A 51 35.27 15.28 -15.88
C LYS A 51 35.40 13.75 -15.80
N PRO A 52 36.60 13.22 -15.48
CA PRO A 52 36.75 11.83 -15.07
C PRO A 52 36.07 11.57 -13.71
N ASN A 53 35.39 10.43 -13.59
CA ASN A 53 34.73 9.97 -12.36
C ASN A 53 35.18 8.55 -12.02
N ASP A 54 35.18 8.23 -10.74
CA ASP A 54 35.26 6.84 -10.30
C ASP A 54 33.82 6.33 -10.14
N VAL A 55 33.52 5.22 -10.80
CA VAL A 55 32.19 4.59 -10.79
C VAL A 55 32.31 3.20 -10.18
N SER A 56 31.44 2.90 -9.23
CA SER A 56 31.29 1.58 -8.64
C SER A 56 29.81 1.21 -8.54
N VAL A 57 29.45 0.01 -9.00
CA VAL A 57 28.10 -0.53 -8.87
C VAL A 57 28.22 -2.00 -8.51
N ASN A 58 27.53 -2.39 -7.45
CA ASN A 58 27.23 -3.78 -7.13
C ASN A 58 25.71 -3.90 -7.03
N ALA A 59 25.11 -4.79 -7.80
CA ALA A 59 23.69 -5.08 -7.74
C ALA A 59 23.46 -6.59 -7.79
N VAL A 60 22.77 -7.12 -6.79
CA VAL A 60 22.39 -8.52 -6.70
C VAL A 60 20.88 -8.61 -6.85
N PHE A 61 20.40 -9.38 -7.81
CA PHE A 61 18.98 -9.65 -8.00
C PHE A 61 18.70 -11.15 -8.03
N PHE A 62 17.57 -11.54 -7.45
CA PHE A 62 17.13 -12.94 -7.39
C PHE A 62 15.63 -13.06 -7.18
N THR A 63 15.07 -14.16 -7.66
CA THR A 63 13.66 -14.53 -7.40
C THR A 63 13.65 -15.67 -6.40
N GLN A 64 12.93 -15.51 -5.28
CA GLN A 64 12.59 -16.60 -4.37
C GLN A 64 11.32 -17.26 -4.90
N ASP A 65 11.45 -18.46 -5.45
CA ASP A 65 10.39 -19.22 -6.13
C ASP A 65 9.84 -20.38 -5.28
N ASN A 66 10.40 -20.60 -4.09
CA ASN A 66 9.95 -21.61 -3.13
C ASN A 66 8.68 -21.20 -2.34
N LEU A 67 7.97 -20.17 -2.80
CA LEU A 67 6.78 -19.58 -2.19
C LEU A 67 5.58 -19.66 -3.15
N ILE A 68 4.36 -19.49 -2.62
CA ILE A 68 3.14 -19.43 -3.46
C ILE A 68 3.19 -18.22 -4.40
N VAL A 69 3.72 -17.09 -3.91
CA VAL A 69 4.03 -15.91 -4.70
C VAL A 69 5.55 -15.77 -4.77
N PRO A 70 6.14 -15.84 -5.98
CA PRO A 70 7.55 -15.58 -6.13
C PRO A 70 7.90 -14.16 -5.66
N ARG A 71 8.98 -14.02 -4.89
CA ARG A 71 9.47 -12.70 -4.45
C ARG A 71 10.69 -12.31 -5.25
N PHE A 72 10.60 -11.23 -6.01
CA PHE A 72 11.76 -10.59 -6.60
C PHE A 72 12.48 -9.78 -5.53
N ASN A 73 13.79 -9.95 -5.45
CA ASN A 73 14.65 -9.23 -4.53
C ASN A 73 15.75 -8.52 -5.32
N VAL A 74 16.05 -7.30 -4.93
CA VAL A 74 17.20 -6.54 -5.40
C VAL A 74 17.92 -5.93 -4.21
N VAL A 75 19.24 -6.06 -4.19
CA VAL A 75 20.13 -5.37 -3.25
C VAL A 75 21.20 -4.70 -4.08
N MET A 76 21.31 -3.38 -3.98
CA MET A 76 22.25 -2.60 -4.76
C MET A 76 22.99 -1.59 -3.88
N ASN A 77 24.26 -1.41 -4.19
CA ASN A 77 25.10 -0.34 -3.70
C ASN A 77 25.82 0.28 -4.89
N TYR A 78 25.80 1.60 -5.00
CA TYR A 78 26.48 2.29 -6.08
C TYR A 78 27.07 3.63 -5.67
N ASP A 79 28.01 4.09 -6.50
CA ASP A 79 28.52 5.45 -6.59
C ASP A 79 28.84 5.72 -8.07
N PHE A 80 28.15 6.69 -8.69
CA PHE A 80 28.39 7.07 -10.09
C PHE A 80 29.32 8.30 -10.25
N GLY A 81 29.84 8.86 -9.16
CA GLY A 81 30.66 10.07 -9.17
C GLY A 81 29.90 11.39 -9.40
N SER A 82 28.61 11.31 -9.75
CA SER A 82 27.67 12.41 -9.84
C SER A 82 26.24 11.92 -9.59
N ASN A 83 25.33 12.84 -9.26
CA ASN A 83 23.89 12.56 -9.31
C ASN A 83 23.49 12.11 -10.72
N LEU A 84 22.43 11.32 -10.79
CA LEU A 84 21.87 10.79 -12.02
C LEU A 84 20.53 11.43 -12.33
N ASP A 85 20.26 11.69 -13.61
CA ASP A 85 18.98 12.25 -14.03
C ASP A 85 17.89 11.19 -13.98
N SER A 86 18.21 9.95 -14.39
CA SER A 86 17.30 8.82 -14.25
C SER A 86 18.00 7.46 -14.27
N VAL A 87 17.35 6.48 -13.64
CA VAL A 87 17.70 5.06 -13.76
C VAL A 87 16.43 4.29 -14.07
N TYR A 88 16.43 3.60 -15.20
CA TYR A 88 15.35 2.73 -15.62
C TYR A 88 15.84 1.28 -15.67
N ALA A 89 15.10 0.36 -15.07
CA ALA A 89 15.43 -1.05 -15.12
C ALA A 89 14.19 -1.90 -15.37
N THR A 90 14.35 -2.94 -16.19
CA THR A 90 13.36 -4.01 -16.36
C THR A 90 14.04 -5.34 -16.15
N PHE A 91 13.40 -6.21 -15.39
CA PHE A 91 13.77 -7.60 -15.20
C PHE A 91 12.59 -8.49 -15.58
N ILE A 92 12.81 -9.43 -16.49
CA ILE A 92 11.78 -10.39 -16.93
C ILE A 92 12.24 -11.78 -16.56
N ASP A 93 11.46 -12.46 -15.73
CA ASP A 93 11.62 -13.88 -15.44
C ASP A 93 10.64 -14.69 -16.28
N ARG A 94 11.15 -15.39 -17.30
CA ARG A 94 10.30 -16.22 -18.17
C ARG A 94 9.94 -17.57 -17.54
N ILE A 95 10.63 -17.96 -16.46
CA ILE A 95 10.37 -19.20 -15.73
C ILE A 95 9.19 -18.96 -14.79
N GLU A 96 9.31 -17.95 -13.92
CA GLU A 96 8.27 -17.56 -12.96
C GLU A 96 7.16 -16.70 -13.57
N GLN A 97 7.31 -16.32 -14.84
CA GLN A 97 6.36 -15.49 -15.58
C GLN A 97 6.07 -14.17 -14.84
N THR A 98 7.14 -13.53 -14.38
CA THR A 98 7.10 -12.24 -13.72
C THR A 98 7.88 -11.20 -14.53
N ARG A 99 7.44 -9.95 -14.44
CA ARG A 99 8.17 -8.79 -14.95
C ARG A 99 8.20 -7.74 -13.86
N VAL A 100 9.39 -7.26 -13.51
CA VAL A 100 9.58 -6.15 -12.59
C VAL A 100 10.20 -5.00 -13.36
N GLU A 101 9.65 -3.81 -13.17
CA GLU A 101 10.07 -2.58 -13.81
C GLU A 101 10.24 -1.49 -12.76
N SER A 102 11.31 -0.70 -12.87
CA SER A 102 11.56 0.41 -11.96
C SER A 102 12.08 1.63 -12.69
N LEU A 103 11.64 2.80 -12.26
CA LEU A 103 12.13 4.10 -12.74
C LEU A 103 12.44 5.00 -11.55
N PHE A 104 13.68 5.45 -11.46
CA PHE A 104 14.10 6.49 -10.54
C PHE A 104 14.42 7.77 -11.32
N ILE A 105 14.11 8.94 -10.74
CA ILE A 105 14.38 10.26 -11.31
C ILE A 105 15.11 11.14 -10.29
N ASP A 106 16.11 11.88 -10.77
CA ASP A 106 16.97 12.81 -9.99
C ASP A 106 17.52 12.14 -8.73
N VAL A 107 18.37 11.13 -8.93
CA VAL A 107 18.86 10.23 -7.88
C VAL A 107 20.22 10.66 -7.39
N ALA A 108 20.43 10.59 -6.08
CA ALA A 108 21.71 10.85 -5.43
C ALA A 108 22.84 10.02 -6.06
N GLN A 109 24.04 10.61 -6.06
CA GLN A 109 25.27 10.03 -6.58
C GLN A 109 25.56 8.61 -6.06
N SER A 110 25.25 8.35 -4.79
CA SER A 110 25.53 7.09 -4.13
C SER A 110 24.40 6.69 -3.21
N MET A 111 24.05 5.41 -3.20
CA MET A 111 22.94 4.88 -2.42
C MET A 111 23.08 3.37 -2.20
N ASN A 112 22.77 2.94 -0.98
CA ASN A 112 22.39 1.57 -0.68
C ASN A 112 20.87 1.45 -0.81
N PHE A 113 20.41 0.58 -1.70
CA PHE A 113 19.00 0.33 -1.93
C PHE A 113 18.72 -1.17 -1.89
N SER A 114 17.63 -1.55 -1.26
CA SER A 114 17.13 -2.92 -1.26
C SER A 114 15.62 -2.90 -1.41
N ALA A 115 15.11 -3.82 -2.22
CA ALA A 115 13.68 -4.02 -2.35
C ALA A 115 13.32 -5.51 -2.46
N THR A 116 12.20 -5.87 -1.85
CA THR A 116 11.53 -7.16 -2.01
C THR A 116 10.11 -6.92 -2.50
N ILE A 117 9.74 -7.54 -3.61
CA ILE A 117 8.45 -7.34 -4.29
C ILE A 117 7.84 -8.71 -4.57
N GLY A 118 6.59 -8.91 -4.15
CA GLY A 118 5.87 -10.19 -4.25
C GLY A 118 4.52 -10.07 -3.53
N ASP A 119 4.19 -11.06 -2.71
CA ASP A 119 3.12 -10.98 -1.70
C ASP A 119 3.41 -9.93 -0.60
N ILE A 120 4.67 -9.52 -0.47
CA ILE A 120 5.12 -8.41 0.37
C ILE A 120 5.79 -7.34 -0.49
N PHE A 121 5.81 -6.11 0.04
CA PHE A 121 6.53 -5.01 -0.56
C PHE A 121 7.39 -4.30 0.49
N ASN A 122 8.70 -4.54 0.43
CA ASN A 122 9.67 -3.92 1.32
C ASN A 122 10.66 -3.09 0.53
N ILE A 123 10.98 -1.90 1.03
CA ILE A 123 12.03 -1.05 0.48
C ILE A 123 12.85 -0.47 1.64
N THR A 124 14.17 -0.51 1.49
CA THR A 124 15.08 0.24 2.35
C THR A 124 16.04 1.05 1.49
N MET A 125 16.31 2.27 1.92
CA MET A 125 17.18 3.19 1.22
C MET A 125 18.07 3.92 2.21
N ASN A 126 19.35 4.07 1.87
CA ASN A 126 20.31 4.82 2.66
C ASN A 126 21.34 5.48 1.74
N VAL A 127 21.35 6.81 1.71
CA VAL A 127 22.38 7.62 1.06
C VAL A 127 23.46 7.96 2.09
N PRO A 128 24.76 7.75 1.83
CA PRO A 128 25.83 8.15 2.75
C PRO A 128 25.82 9.66 3.05
N GLU A 129 26.17 10.06 4.27
CA GLU A 129 26.04 11.46 4.75
C GLU A 129 26.75 12.47 3.85
N GLU A 130 27.92 12.11 3.31
CA GLU A 130 28.73 12.94 2.41
C GLU A 130 28.05 13.24 1.07
N PHE A 131 27.06 12.44 0.66
CA PHE A 131 26.30 12.60 -0.58
C PHE A 131 24.89 13.16 -0.36
N ARG A 132 24.50 13.41 0.90
CA ARG A 132 23.22 14.02 1.22
C ARG A 132 23.25 15.50 0.90
N THR A 133 22.24 15.98 0.19
CA THR A 133 22.07 17.42 -0.04
C THR A 133 21.10 17.98 0.99
N GLN A 134 21.58 18.86 1.86
CA GLN A 134 20.73 19.45 2.91
C GLN A 134 19.49 20.15 2.31
N GLY A 135 18.31 19.77 2.81
CA GLY A 135 17.03 20.33 2.37
C GLY A 135 16.57 19.84 0.99
N LYS A 136 17.19 18.80 0.43
CA LYS A 136 16.72 18.11 -0.77
C LYS A 136 16.53 16.63 -0.50
N PHE A 137 15.53 16.06 -1.16
CA PHE A 137 15.31 14.63 -1.24
C PHE A 137 16.44 13.95 -2.02
N SER A 138 16.68 12.67 -1.69
CA SER A 138 17.71 11.84 -2.33
C SER A 138 17.26 11.23 -3.65
N ALA A 139 15.96 11.16 -3.88
CA ALA A 139 15.40 10.96 -5.22
C ALA A 139 14.10 11.75 -5.38
N GLU A 140 13.85 12.33 -6.54
CA GLU A 140 12.60 13.05 -6.78
C GLU A 140 11.43 12.07 -6.89
N LYS A 141 11.61 10.98 -7.66
CA LYS A 141 10.56 10.00 -7.95
C LYS A 141 11.11 8.58 -7.99
N LEU A 142 10.30 7.63 -7.55
CA LEU A 142 10.51 6.19 -7.71
C LEU A 142 9.20 5.53 -8.13
N MET A 143 9.19 4.86 -9.27
CA MET A 143 8.16 3.91 -9.66
C MET A 143 8.72 2.51 -9.58
N ILE A 144 7.96 1.58 -9.03
CA ILE A 144 8.21 0.14 -9.12
C ILE A 144 6.92 -0.55 -9.53
N GLN A 145 6.97 -1.40 -10.54
CA GLN A 145 5.83 -2.19 -10.97
C GLN A 145 6.23 -3.65 -11.15
N GLN A 146 5.44 -4.54 -10.57
CA GLN A 146 5.46 -5.96 -10.84
C GLN A 146 4.25 -6.36 -11.69
N MET A 147 4.47 -7.18 -12.68
CA MET A 147 3.44 -7.92 -13.41
C MET A 147 3.64 -9.40 -13.17
N ARG A 148 2.58 -10.11 -12.80
CA ARG A 148 2.58 -11.57 -12.62
C ARG A 148 1.55 -12.21 -13.54
N LEU A 149 1.92 -13.29 -14.23
CA LEU A 149 0.97 -14.08 -14.99
C LEU A 149 0.25 -15.07 -14.05
N VAL A 150 -1.06 -14.91 -13.90
CA VAL A 150 -1.93 -15.84 -13.14
C VAL A 150 -3.17 -16.14 -13.99
N ASP A 151 -3.50 -17.42 -14.14
CA ASP A 151 -4.63 -17.90 -14.95
C ASP A 151 -4.67 -17.32 -16.37
N GLY A 152 -3.48 -17.20 -16.99
CA GLY A 152 -3.32 -16.68 -18.36
C GLY A 152 -3.53 -15.17 -18.52
N LYS A 153 -3.63 -14.41 -17.41
CA LYS A 153 -3.75 -12.95 -17.40
C LYS A 153 -2.61 -12.32 -16.61
N TRP A 154 -2.15 -11.16 -17.07
CA TRP A 154 -1.13 -10.37 -16.39
C TRP A 154 -1.78 -9.44 -15.36
N TRP A 155 -1.36 -9.55 -14.11
CA TRP A 155 -1.87 -8.77 -12.98
C TRP A 155 -0.80 -7.82 -12.45
N PRO A 156 -1.11 -6.53 -12.28
CA PRO A 156 -0.17 -5.53 -11.78
C PRO A 156 -0.13 -5.41 -10.26
N ALA A 157 1.04 -5.04 -9.75
CA ALA A 157 1.23 -4.37 -8.47
C ALA A 157 2.21 -3.22 -8.68
N THR A 158 1.79 -1.99 -8.37
CA THR A 158 2.51 -0.75 -8.69
C THR A 158 2.68 0.10 -7.45
N THR A 159 3.89 0.63 -7.28
CA THR A 159 4.22 1.64 -6.30
C THR A 159 4.76 2.87 -7.01
N PHE A 160 4.32 4.04 -6.58
CA PHE A 160 4.95 5.31 -6.94
C PHE A 160 5.23 6.10 -5.67
N MET A 161 6.43 6.67 -5.59
CA MET A 161 6.86 7.52 -4.50
C MET A 161 7.44 8.81 -5.06
N ARG A 162 7.22 9.90 -4.34
CA ARG A 162 7.81 11.20 -4.62
C ARG A 162 8.42 11.78 -3.35
N ASN A 163 9.50 12.54 -3.50
CA ASN A 163 10.22 13.15 -2.38
C ASN A 163 10.87 12.09 -1.49
N LEU A 164 11.73 11.25 -2.08
CA LEU A 164 12.35 10.15 -1.36
C LEU A 164 13.43 10.69 -0.39
N PRO A 165 13.33 10.40 0.92
CA PRO A 165 14.22 10.91 1.95
C PRO A 165 15.62 10.29 1.83
N SER A 166 16.63 10.81 2.51
CA SER A 166 17.98 10.21 2.44
C SER A 166 18.10 8.84 3.14
N GLU A 167 17.23 8.59 4.12
CA GLU A 167 17.07 7.30 4.77
C GLU A 167 15.59 6.95 4.87
N MET A 168 15.21 5.75 4.45
CA MET A 168 13.87 5.21 4.70
C MET A 168 13.84 3.70 4.82
N SER A 169 12.82 3.23 5.54
CA SER A 169 12.32 1.87 5.51
C SER A 169 10.81 1.92 5.29
N LEU A 170 10.32 1.14 4.34
CA LEU A 170 8.91 0.94 4.06
C LEU A 170 8.66 -0.57 3.97
N SER A 171 7.67 -1.05 4.71
CA SER A 171 7.27 -2.45 4.74
C SER A 171 5.76 -2.55 4.62
N ALA A 172 5.28 -3.14 3.54
CA ALA A 172 3.88 -3.49 3.35
C ALA A 172 3.75 -5.01 3.28
N VAL A 173 3.13 -5.59 4.30
CA VAL A 173 3.01 -7.05 4.46
C VAL A 173 1.59 -7.45 4.84
N PRO A 174 1.06 -8.59 4.35
CA PRO A 174 -0.21 -9.11 4.82
C PRO A 174 -0.17 -9.43 6.32
N ALA A 175 -1.23 -9.10 7.03
CA ALA A 175 -1.43 -9.51 8.41
C ALA A 175 -1.66 -11.03 8.47
N ASN A 176 -0.80 -11.76 9.18
CA ASN A 176 -0.85 -13.23 9.24
C ASN A 176 -1.58 -13.76 10.48
N ASP A 177 -2.03 -12.88 11.36
CA ASP A 177 -2.85 -13.27 12.51
C ASP A 177 -4.28 -13.54 12.03
N PHE A 178 -4.81 -14.70 12.41
CA PHE A 178 -6.18 -15.10 12.11
C PHE A 178 -6.84 -15.70 13.37
N ASP A 179 -8.06 -15.29 13.68
CA ASP A 179 -8.94 -15.99 14.63
C ASP A 179 -10.27 -16.29 13.95
N ILE A 180 -10.53 -17.58 13.74
CA ILE A 180 -11.76 -18.10 13.12
C ILE A 180 -13.02 -17.79 13.92
N ARG A 181 -12.89 -17.34 15.18
CA ARG A 181 -14.01 -16.97 16.07
C ARG A 181 -14.25 -15.46 16.10
N ALA A 182 -13.39 -14.67 15.49
CA ALA A 182 -13.45 -13.22 15.50
C ALA A 182 -13.91 -12.67 14.14
N ASP A 183 -14.15 -11.35 14.09
CA ASP A 183 -14.55 -10.70 12.86
C ASP A 183 -13.44 -10.82 11.81
N THR A 184 -13.82 -11.20 10.58
CA THR A 184 -12.88 -11.44 9.48
C THR A 184 -12.64 -10.20 8.64
N SER A 185 -13.35 -9.09 8.89
CA SER A 185 -13.39 -7.91 8.00
C SER A 185 -12.01 -7.32 7.72
N PHE A 186 -11.09 -7.46 8.67
CA PHE A 186 -9.74 -6.90 8.64
C PHE A 186 -8.64 -7.97 8.80
N GLN A 187 -9.03 -9.24 8.92
CA GLN A 187 -8.11 -10.37 8.96
C GLN A 187 -7.46 -10.56 7.60
N GLY A 188 -6.13 -10.68 7.57
CA GLY A 188 -5.39 -10.83 6.33
C GLY A 188 -5.17 -9.53 5.56
N MET A 189 -5.51 -8.35 6.09
CA MET A 189 -5.31 -7.06 5.39
C MET A 189 -3.83 -6.75 5.15
N MET A 190 -3.52 -5.88 4.19
CA MET A 190 -2.17 -5.34 4.02
C MET A 190 -1.88 -4.34 5.14
N THR A 191 -0.80 -4.56 5.87
CA THR A 191 -0.23 -3.60 6.84
C THR A 191 0.79 -2.71 6.17
N LEU A 192 1.10 -1.57 6.78
CA LEU A 192 2.16 -0.69 6.31
C LEU A 192 2.96 -0.15 7.51
N ASP A 193 4.28 -0.20 7.43
CA ASP A 193 5.20 0.37 8.41
C ASP A 193 6.25 1.20 7.67
N TYR A 194 6.20 2.51 7.88
CA TYR A 194 7.07 3.49 7.26
C TYR A 194 7.87 4.23 8.32
N SER A 195 9.15 4.44 8.04
CA SER A 195 10.01 5.35 8.79
C SER A 195 11.05 6.01 7.90
N SER A 196 11.41 7.25 8.22
CA SER A 196 12.40 8.03 7.49
C SER A 196 13.09 9.10 8.34
N ASN A 197 14.19 9.63 7.84
CA ASN A 197 14.90 10.77 8.44
C ASN A 197 14.37 12.14 7.99
N GLU A 198 13.47 12.19 7.01
CA GLU A 198 12.83 13.41 6.50
C GLU A 198 11.31 13.24 6.43
N GLU A 199 10.60 14.34 6.19
CA GLU A 199 9.13 14.38 6.07
C GLU A 199 8.72 14.78 4.65
N ASN A 200 7.45 14.56 4.32
CA ASN A 200 6.80 14.88 3.05
C ASN A 200 7.01 13.89 1.90
N LEU A 201 7.25 12.61 2.19
CA LEU A 201 7.15 11.55 1.19
C LEU A 201 5.69 11.43 0.74
N ASP A 202 5.46 11.43 -0.58
CA ASP A 202 4.18 11.02 -1.15
C ASP A 202 4.31 9.56 -1.63
N LEU A 203 3.28 8.76 -1.36
CA LEU A 203 3.21 7.32 -1.63
C LEU A 203 1.91 6.99 -2.35
N TYR A 204 2.02 6.18 -3.39
CA TYR A 204 0.93 5.52 -4.09
C TYR A 204 1.26 4.04 -4.16
N LEU A 205 0.33 3.18 -3.75
CA LEU A 205 0.43 1.74 -3.78
C LEU A 205 -0.86 1.18 -4.37
N GLU A 206 -0.76 0.37 -5.40
CA GLU A 206 -1.90 -0.35 -5.98
C GLU A 206 -1.48 -1.80 -6.23
N ALA A 207 -2.31 -2.76 -5.84
CA ALA A 207 -2.06 -4.15 -6.17
C ALA A 207 -3.35 -4.88 -6.47
N SER A 208 -3.37 -5.60 -7.59
CA SER A 208 -4.42 -6.58 -7.86
C SER A 208 -4.24 -7.80 -6.97
N GLY A 209 -5.32 -8.32 -6.42
CA GLY A 209 -5.28 -9.48 -5.52
C GLY A 209 -4.44 -10.66 -6.05
N PRO A 210 -4.67 -11.12 -7.30
CA PRO A 210 -3.87 -12.20 -7.88
C PRO A 210 -2.37 -11.91 -8.05
N ALA A 211 -1.98 -10.64 -8.18
CA ALA A 211 -0.57 -10.26 -8.34
C ALA A 211 0.23 -10.52 -7.05
N VAL A 212 -0.43 -10.44 -5.89
CA VAL A 212 0.17 -10.49 -4.54
C VAL A 212 -0.43 -11.59 -3.65
N ASP A 213 -1.25 -12.48 -4.22
CA ASP A 213 -2.01 -13.54 -3.52
C ASP A 213 -2.85 -13.01 -2.34
N PHE A 214 -3.57 -11.94 -2.62
CA PHE A 214 -4.46 -11.27 -1.69
C PHE A 214 -5.92 -11.43 -2.13
N ARG A 215 -6.84 -11.42 -1.17
CA ARG A 215 -8.26 -11.74 -1.42
C ARG A 215 -9.02 -10.69 -2.24
N GLY A 216 -8.45 -9.52 -2.48
CA GLY A 216 -9.09 -8.45 -3.25
C GLY A 216 -8.06 -7.50 -3.84
N ASP A 217 -8.52 -6.43 -4.44
CA ASP A 217 -7.64 -5.38 -4.95
C ASP A 217 -7.43 -4.32 -3.87
N VAL A 218 -6.22 -3.74 -3.79
CA VAL A 218 -5.87 -2.70 -2.82
C VAL A 218 -5.33 -1.47 -3.52
N LEU A 219 -5.71 -0.31 -3.03
CA LEU A 219 -5.15 0.99 -3.40
C LEU A 219 -4.92 1.80 -2.13
N MET A 220 -3.76 2.40 -2.02
CA MET A 220 -3.41 3.36 -0.97
C MET A 220 -2.69 4.55 -1.60
N ILE A 221 -3.10 5.74 -1.20
CA ILE A 221 -2.45 7.00 -1.55
C ILE A 221 -2.23 7.75 -0.25
N ALA A 222 -0.97 8.07 0.06
CA ALA A 222 -0.63 8.91 1.20
C ALA A 222 0.19 10.09 0.70
N GLN A 223 -0.20 11.31 1.07
CA GLN A 223 0.53 12.52 0.74
C GLN A 223 1.10 13.13 2.00
N GLY A 224 2.34 13.62 1.90
CA GLY A 224 3.00 14.28 3.00
C GLY A 224 3.20 13.37 4.22
N LEU A 225 3.70 12.15 4.03
CA LEU A 225 4.00 11.25 5.14
C LEU A 225 5.00 11.88 6.12
N PRO A 226 4.75 11.82 7.44
CA PRO A 226 5.69 12.26 8.46
C PRO A 226 6.80 11.21 8.66
N SER A 227 7.76 11.47 9.55
CA SER A 227 8.92 10.58 9.78
C SER A 227 8.57 9.13 10.15
N THR A 228 7.36 8.86 10.63
CA THR A 228 6.85 7.51 10.85
C THR A 228 5.36 7.43 10.54
N PHE A 229 4.93 6.36 9.87
CA PHE A 229 3.53 6.07 9.61
C PHE A 229 3.30 4.57 9.69
N LYS A 230 2.24 4.16 10.38
CA LYS A 230 1.87 2.76 10.57
C LYS A 230 0.40 2.55 10.29
N LEU A 231 0.12 1.46 9.58
CA LEU A 231 -1.18 0.88 9.38
C LEU A 231 -1.12 -0.58 9.80
N GLN A 232 -1.86 -0.94 10.84
CA GLN A 232 -1.77 -2.28 11.42
C GLN A 232 -3.11 -2.71 12.03
N PRO A 233 -3.38 -4.02 12.11
CA PRO A 233 -4.54 -4.51 12.83
C PRO A 233 -4.46 -4.17 14.32
N THR A 234 -5.62 -4.08 14.96
CA THR A 234 -5.77 -4.03 16.42
C THR A 234 -6.08 -5.42 16.99
N ASP A 235 -5.94 -5.59 18.30
CA ASP A 235 -6.21 -6.87 18.99
C ASP A 235 -7.68 -7.31 18.86
N ASP A 236 -8.59 -6.37 18.61
CA ASP A 236 -10.01 -6.60 18.36
C ASP A 236 -10.38 -6.62 16.87
N TRP A 237 -9.38 -6.80 15.98
CA TRP A 237 -9.54 -6.91 14.53
C TRP A 237 -10.11 -5.66 13.87
N GLY A 238 -9.78 -4.49 14.40
CA GLY A 238 -9.86 -3.20 13.72
C GLY A 238 -8.58 -2.87 12.96
N MET A 239 -8.56 -1.70 12.33
CA MET A 239 -7.43 -1.11 11.64
C MET A 239 -7.00 0.14 12.38
N ARG A 240 -5.74 0.19 12.83
CA ARG A 240 -5.12 1.38 13.42
C ARG A 240 -4.27 2.09 12.39
N VAL A 241 -4.53 3.37 12.21
CA VAL A 241 -3.62 4.32 11.58
C VAL A 241 -2.90 5.07 12.68
N ALA A 242 -1.58 5.19 12.60
CA ALA A 242 -0.76 5.94 13.55
C ALA A 242 0.40 6.63 12.83
N SER A 243 0.67 7.89 13.19
CA SER A 243 1.70 8.68 12.53
C SER A 243 2.36 9.68 13.49
N SER A 244 3.61 10.06 13.21
CA SER A 244 4.34 11.06 13.99
C SER A 244 3.98 12.50 13.61
N GLY A 245 4.49 13.45 14.39
CA GLY A 245 4.36 14.88 14.10
C GLY A 245 2.91 15.38 14.08
N ASP A 246 2.59 16.10 13.01
CA ASP A 246 1.27 16.70 12.76
C ASP A 246 0.29 15.72 12.09
N GLY A 247 0.75 14.53 11.70
CA GLY A 247 -0.04 13.52 11.02
C GLY A 247 0.24 13.43 9.52
N VAL A 248 -0.38 12.45 8.86
CA VAL A 248 -0.36 12.36 7.39
C VAL A 248 -1.32 13.40 6.81
N LYS A 249 -0.87 14.19 5.84
CA LYS A 249 -1.68 15.31 5.28
C LYS A 249 -2.93 14.82 4.57
N SER A 250 -2.78 13.80 3.73
CA SER A 250 -3.90 13.13 3.07
C SER A 250 -3.64 11.64 2.99
N LEU A 251 -4.63 10.84 3.35
CA LEU A 251 -4.63 9.39 3.23
C LEU A 251 -5.89 8.98 2.48
N TYR A 252 -5.75 8.21 1.41
CA TYR A 252 -6.84 7.52 0.77
C TYR A 252 -6.51 6.04 0.73
N MET A 253 -7.46 5.22 1.12
CA MET A 253 -7.37 3.78 1.02
C MET A 253 -8.63 3.24 0.38
N LYS A 254 -8.46 2.24 -0.45
CA LYS A 254 -9.54 1.52 -1.08
C LYS A 254 -9.21 0.04 -1.15
N GLN A 255 -10.20 -0.78 -0.84
CA GLN A 255 -10.15 -2.22 -1.06
C GLN A 255 -11.40 -2.65 -1.81
N GLU A 256 -11.25 -3.49 -2.83
CA GLU A 256 -12.35 -3.93 -3.70
C GLU A 256 -12.33 -5.44 -3.91
N ASN A 257 -13.48 -5.99 -4.31
CA ASN A 257 -13.63 -7.39 -4.70
C ASN A 257 -13.22 -8.39 -3.61
N VAL A 258 -13.58 -8.13 -2.35
CA VAL A 258 -13.14 -8.98 -1.22
C VAL A 258 -14.22 -10.02 -0.87
N PRO A 259 -13.99 -11.31 -1.11
CA PRO A 259 -14.86 -12.36 -0.61
C PRO A 259 -14.63 -12.51 0.90
N VAL A 260 -15.66 -12.24 1.69
CA VAL A 260 -15.58 -12.33 3.16
C VAL A 260 -15.98 -13.73 3.63
N GLN A 261 -17.09 -14.25 3.09
CA GLN A 261 -17.62 -15.59 3.35
C GLN A 261 -18.56 -16.01 2.20
N PRO A 262 -18.99 -17.28 2.12
CA PRO A 262 -19.95 -17.72 1.10
C PRO A 262 -21.18 -16.81 1.05
N GLY A 263 -21.50 -16.30 -0.15
CA GLY A 263 -22.62 -15.39 -0.35
C GLY A 263 -22.44 -13.97 0.21
N VAL A 264 -21.25 -13.55 0.64
CA VAL A 264 -21.00 -12.15 1.06
C VAL A 264 -19.72 -11.63 0.42
N MET A 265 -19.85 -10.53 -0.32
CA MET A 265 -18.75 -9.87 -1.02
C MET A 265 -18.72 -8.39 -0.63
N VAL A 266 -17.56 -7.91 -0.18
CA VAL A 266 -17.33 -6.47 -0.03
C VAL A 266 -16.89 -5.95 -1.39
N ASP A 267 -17.83 -5.32 -2.10
CA ASP A 267 -17.58 -4.73 -3.41
C ASP A 267 -16.53 -3.65 -3.31
N ARG A 268 -16.65 -2.80 -2.28
CA ARG A 268 -15.76 -1.67 -2.05
C ARG A 268 -15.76 -1.24 -0.59
N LEU A 269 -14.57 -0.99 -0.05
CA LEU A 269 -14.32 -0.29 1.20
C LEU A 269 -13.41 0.90 0.89
N GLU A 270 -13.80 2.11 1.29
CA GLU A 270 -13.01 3.33 1.08
C GLU A 270 -12.83 4.09 2.38
N LEU A 271 -11.66 4.70 2.52
CA LEU A 271 -11.30 5.56 3.64
C LEU A 271 -10.54 6.76 3.10
N ILE A 272 -10.92 7.95 3.54
CA ILE A 272 -10.22 9.21 3.30
C ILE A 272 -9.90 9.84 4.65
N GLY A 273 -8.64 10.19 4.88
CA GLY A 273 -8.15 10.90 6.04
C GLY A 273 -7.45 12.19 5.64
N GLU A 274 -7.61 13.26 6.42
CA GLU A 274 -6.87 14.53 6.27
C GLU A 274 -6.27 14.92 7.62
N ASP A 275 -5.00 15.35 7.62
CA ASP A 275 -4.22 15.70 8.82
C ASP A 275 -4.35 14.66 9.94
N LEU A 276 -4.31 13.38 9.54
CA LEU A 276 -4.68 12.24 10.38
C LEU A 276 -3.48 11.79 11.20
N LYS A 277 -3.54 12.01 12.52
CA LYS A 277 -2.47 11.61 13.44
C LYS A 277 -2.60 10.16 13.91
N SER A 278 -3.80 9.79 14.33
CA SER A 278 -4.14 8.44 14.79
C SER A 278 -5.64 8.23 14.69
N ALA A 279 -6.07 7.03 14.29
CA ALA A 279 -7.45 6.57 14.32
C ALA A 279 -7.49 5.04 14.40
N VAL A 280 -8.48 4.48 15.09
CA VAL A 280 -8.82 3.07 15.06
C VAL A 280 -10.17 2.89 14.37
N ILE A 281 -10.24 1.91 13.48
CA ILE A 281 -11.38 1.66 12.61
C ILE A 281 -11.78 0.22 12.80
N ASN A 282 -12.92 0.00 13.41
CA ASN A 282 -13.47 -1.31 13.66
C ASN A 282 -14.59 -1.56 12.66
N ILE A 283 -14.66 -2.74 12.05
CA ILE A 283 -15.85 -3.17 11.31
C ILE A 283 -16.45 -4.32 12.10
N LYS A 284 -17.71 -4.16 12.48
CA LYS A 284 -18.49 -5.17 13.21
C LYS A 284 -19.68 -5.61 12.37
N ARG A 285 -20.19 -6.80 12.62
CA ARG A 285 -21.40 -7.30 11.97
C ARG A 285 -22.64 -6.98 12.80
N GLY A 286 -23.62 -6.36 12.15
CA GLY A 286 -24.97 -6.15 12.67
C GLY A 286 -25.90 -7.36 12.44
N PRO A 287 -27.18 -7.25 12.82
CA PRO A 287 -28.19 -8.25 12.51
C PRO A 287 -28.25 -8.50 11.00
N TYR A 288 -28.33 -9.77 10.57
CA TYR A 288 -28.33 -10.20 9.16
C TYR A 288 -27.01 -9.91 8.39
N GLU A 289 -25.86 -9.91 9.09
CA GLU A 289 -24.51 -9.82 8.50
C GLU A 289 -24.15 -8.46 7.85
N TYR A 290 -24.88 -7.38 8.15
CA TYR A 290 -24.54 -6.06 7.62
C TYR A 290 -23.30 -5.45 8.30
N PRO A 291 -22.41 -4.77 7.58
CA PRO A 291 -21.26 -4.10 8.20
C PRO A 291 -21.67 -2.88 9.02
N ILE A 292 -21.01 -2.71 10.15
CA ILE A 292 -21.08 -1.56 11.05
C ILE A 292 -19.66 -1.02 11.20
N ILE A 293 -19.36 0.13 10.60
CA ILE A 293 -18.05 0.77 10.74
C ILE A 293 -18.04 1.62 12.01
N ILE A 294 -17.07 1.40 12.87
CA ILE A 294 -16.89 2.10 14.14
C ILE A 294 -15.54 2.82 14.11
N LEU A 295 -15.54 4.11 14.41
CA LEU A 295 -14.32 4.89 14.54
C LEU A 295 -14.05 5.20 16.01
N ASP A 296 -12.87 4.83 16.48
CA ASP A 296 -12.40 4.93 17.86
C ASP A 296 -11.01 5.60 17.93
N GLU A 297 -10.61 6.07 19.11
CA GLU A 297 -9.25 6.56 19.43
C GLU A 297 -8.67 7.63 18.46
N ILE A 298 -9.54 8.48 17.90
CA ILE A 298 -9.09 9.53 16.98
C ILE A 298 -8.44 10.67 17.75
N THR A 299 -7.18 10.96 17.43
CA THR A 299 -6.41 12.02 18.12
C THR A 299 -6.56 13.38 17.43
N SER A 300 -6.53 13.41 16.10
CA SER A 300 -6.60 14.63 15.28
C SER A 300 -6.87 14.25 13.83
N GLY A 301 -7.53 15.17 13.11
CA GLY A 301 -7.76 15.08 11.67
C GLY A 301 -9.23 14.98 11.30
N ARG A 302 -9.46 14.76 10.01
CA ARG A 302 -10.76 14.44 9.42
C ARG A 302 -10.73 13.03 8.84
N ILE A 303 -11.83 12.30 8.99
CA ILE A 303 -11.98 10.99 8.36
C ILE A 303 -13.36 10.79 7.77
N VAL A 304 -13.39 10.16 6.60
CA VAL A 304 -14.57 9.75 5.82
C VAL A 304 -14.36 8.28 5.48
N ALA A 305 -15.38 7.46 5.69
CA ALA A 305 -15.33 6.03 5.37
C ALA A 305 -16.60 5.64 4.61
N SER A 306 -16.49 4.76 3.63
CA SER A 306 -17.63 4.23 2.90
C SER A 306 -17.46 2.73 2.65
N SER A 307 -18.58 2.02 2.55
CA SER A 307 -18.58 0.60 2.20
C SER A 307 -19.76 0.25 1.33
N GLN A 308 -19.54 -0.70 0.42
CA GLN A 308 -20.55 -1.36 -0.39
C GLN A 308 -20.35 -2.87 -0.27
N VAL A 309 -21.44 -3.56 0.02
CA VAL A 309 -21.45 -5.00 0.25
C VAL A 309 -22.63 -5.64 -0.45
N THR A 310 -22.36 -6.70 -1.19
CA THR A 310 -23.35 -7.57 -1.81
C THR A 310 -23.51 -8.84 -0.97
N THR A 311 -24.75 -9.17 -0.65
CA THR A 311 -25.10 -10.39 0.09
C THR A 311 -26.08 -11.27 -0.70
N GLN A 312 -25.91 -12.58 -0.58
CA GLN A 312 -26.74 -13.64 -1.17
C GLN A 312 -27.23 -14.56 -0.04
N PRO A 313 -28.30 -14.17 0.69
CA PRO A 313 -28.78 -14.91 1.86
C PRO A 313 -29.21 -16.35 1.56
N GLY A 314 -29.47 -16.68 0.29
CA GLY A 314 -29.77 -18.05 -0.14
C GLY A 314 -28.71 -19.09 0.20
N TYR A 315 -27.46 -18.67 0.41
CA TYR A 315 -26.39 -19.56 0.92
C TYR A 315 -26.68 -20.11 2.33
N TYR A 316 -27.50 -19.42 3.12
CA TYR A 316 -27.78 -19.77 4.51
C TYR A 316 -29.27 -20.05 4.77
N VAL A 317 -30.16 -19.50 3.94
CA VAL A 317 -31.61 -19.58 4.11
C VAL A 317 -32.27 -19.83 2.77
N ASP A 318 -32.65 -21.08 2.51
CA ASP A 318 -33.22 -21.56 1.25
C ASP A 318 -34.40 -20.73 0.73
N PHE A 319 -35.19 -20.10 1.61
CA PHE A 319 -36.31 -19.24 1.23
C PHE A 319 -35.90 -18.07 0.31
N PHE A 320 -34.66 -17.59 0.43
CA PHE A 320 -34.18 -16.46 -0.37
C PHE A 320 -33.69 -16.86 -1.76
N GLY A 321 -33.46 -18.16 -2.04
CA GLY A 321 -32.96 -18.64 -3.33
C GLY A 321 -31.74 -17.85 -3.84
N ASP A 322 -31.66 -17.60 -5.14
CA ASP A 322 -30.53 -16.87 -5.75
C ASP A 322 -30.62 -15.33 -5.62
N ARG A 323 -31.36 -14.80 -4.64
CA ARG A 323 -31.52 -13.35 -4.50
C ARG A 323 -30.26 -12.68 -3.96
N GLU A 324 -29.85 -11.61 -4.64
CA GLU A 324 -28.78 -10.70 -4.26
C GLU A 324 -29.34 -9.41 -3.63
N PHE A 325 -28.65 -8.90 -2.61
CA PHE A 325 -28.95 -7.64 -1.95
C PHE A 325 -27.69 -6.76 -1.91
N ASP A 326 -27.77 -5.56 -2.50
CA ASP A 326 -26.73 -4.51 -2.45
C ASP A 326 -26.99 -3.60 -1.24
N GLY A 327 -25.99 -3.50 -0.35
CA GLY A 327 -26.00 -2.63 0.82
C GLY A 327 -24.91 -1.58 0.72
N ARG A 328 -25.23 -0.32 1.00
CA ARG A 328 -24.27 0.80 0.99
C ARG A 328 -24.34 1.58 2.30
N ALA A 329 -23.20 1.96 2.84
CA ALA A 329 -23.13 2.97 3.90
C ALA A 329 -22.00 3.96 3.65
N VAL A 330 -22.24 5.20 4.10
CA VAL A 330 -21.30 6.30 3.97
C VAL A 330 -21.25 7.06 5.30
N MET A 331 -20.04 7.32 5.79
CA MET A 331 -19.79 8.25 6.87
C MET A 331 -19.32 9.56 6.28
N LEU A 332 -19.98 10.67 6.61
CA LEU A 332 -19.59 11.97 6.09
C LEU A 332 -19.04 12.83 7.23
N ASP A 333 -17.76 13.17 7.11
CA ASP A 333 -17.10 14.27 7.81
C ASP A 333 -17.11 14.16 9.35
N THR A 334 -16.16 13.39 9.87
CA THR A 334 -15.89 13.36 11.31
C THR A 334 -14.69 14.24 11.59
N GLN A 335 -14.90 15.39 12.23
CA GLN A 335 -13.84 16.36 12.55
C GLN A 335 -13.51 16.32 14.04
N PHE A 336 -12.21 16.27 14.36
CA PHE A 336 -11.71 16.16 15.74
C PHE A 336 -10.69 17.24 16.09
N THR A 337 -10.77 17.74 17.32
CA THR A 337 -9.73 18.58 17.95
C THR A 337 -9.34 17.93 19.27
N GLY A 338 -8.28 17.13 19.28
CA GLY A 338 -7.96 16.24 20.41
C GLY A 338 -8.95 15.07 20.50
N ILE A 339 -9.22 14.58 21.72
CA ILE A 339 -10.13 13.43 21.95
C ILE A 339 -11.62 13.76 21.81
N ILE A 340 -11.99 15.01 21.47
CA ILE A 340 -13.39 15.48 21.45
C ILE A 340 -13.83 15.68 19.99
N PRO A 341 -14.97 15.09 19.56
CA PRO A 341 -15.50 15.29 18.22
C PRO A 341 -16.19 16.65 18.18
N VAL A 342 -15.89 17.47 17.18
CA VAL A 342 -16.53 18.78 17.03
C VAL A 342 -17.72 18.74 16.07
N SER A 343 -17.77 17.75 15.16
CA SER A 343 -18.90 17.50 14.25
C SER A 343 -18.81 16.09 13.64
N SER A 344 -19.96 15.44 13.41
CA SER A 344 -20.03 14.14 12.72
C SER A 344 -21.40 13.94 12.06
N SER A 345 -21.43 13.51 10.80
CA SER A 345 -22.66 13.17 10.09
C SER A 345 -22.63 11.76 9.50
N LEU A 346 -23.76 11.05 9.53
CA LEU A 346 -23.90 9.66 9.08
C LEU A 346 -24.89 9.56 7.91
N GLY A 347 -24.52 8.91 6.81
CA GLY A 347 -25.38 8.72 5.64
C GLY A 347 -25.65 7.24 5.32
N VAL A 348 -26.92 6.80 5.37
CA VAL A 348 -27.32 5.42 4.99
C VAL A 348 -28.33 5.50 3.85
N ASN A 349 -28.04 4.90 2.70
CA ASN A 349 -28.94 4.89 1.53
C ASN A 349 -29.52 6.28 1.14
N GLY A 350 -28.74 7.35 1.31
CA GLY A 350 -29.17 8.73 0.99
C GLY A 350 -29.93 9.47 2.11
N MET A 351 -30.13 8.86 3.28
CA MET A 351 -30.57 9.57 4.49
C MET A 351 -29.37 10.01 5.32
N VAL A 352 -29.19 11.33 5.46
CA VAL A 352 -28.18 11.93 6.34
C VAL A 352 -28.79 12.17 7.72
N SER A 353 -28.18 11.64 8.77
CA SER A 353 -28.49 11.94 10.16
C SER A 353 -27.25 12.53 10.83
N ASP A 354 -27.37 13.74 11.37
CA ASP A 354 -26.36 14.31 12.26
C ASP A 354 -26.36 13.49 13.57
N LEU A 355 -25.22 12.91 13.92
CA LEU A 355 -25.06 12.15 15.16
C LEU A 355 -23.86 12.73 15.93
N SER A 356 -24.14 13.75 16.75
CA SER A 356 -23.25 14.16 17.83
C SER A 356 -23.70 13.48 19.12
N LEU A 357 -23.14 12.31 19.43
CA LEU A 357 -23.33 11.74 20.77
C LEU A 357 -22.39 12.47 21.74
N ILE A 358 -22.90 13.52 22.37
CA ILE A 358 -22.17 14.25 23.42
C ILE A 358 -22.10 13.36 24.67
N GLY A 359 -20.95 12.74 24.90
CA GLY A 359 -20.60 12.14 26.19
C GLY A 359 -20.14 13.20 27.17
N THR A 360 -21.07 14.02 27.70
CA THR A 360 -20.77 14.85 28.87
C THR A 360 -21.04 14.06 30.15
N ILE A 361 -20.13 14.23 31.11
CA ILE A 361 -20.15 13.80 32.52
C ILE A 361 -19.33 12.52 32.80
N THR A 362 -18.01 12.68 32.93
CA THR A 362 -17.23 12.43 34.17
C THR A 362 -15.74 12.68 33.87
N GLY A 363 -15.01 13.31 34.81
CA GLY A 363 -13.60 13.72 34.61
C GLY A 363 -12.61 12.55 34.57
N GLY A 364 -12.49 11.91 33.41
CA GLY A 364 -11.48 10.91 33.06
C GLY A 364 -11.48 10.67 31.54
N ASN A 365 -10.40 10.11 30.98
CA ASN A 365 -10.17 9.88 29.54
C ASN A 365 -11.47 9.58 28.76
N VAL A 366 -11.87 10.50 27.88
CA VAL A 366 -13.09 10.38 27.07
C VAL A 366 -12.76 9.63 25.78
N GLU A 367 -13.32 8.42 25.65
CA GLU A 367 -13.28 7.61 24.43
C GLU A 367 -14.45 8.03 23.53
N THR A 368 -14.18 8.48 22.32
CA THR A 368 -15.18 8.91 21.34
C THR A 368 -15.45 7.80 20.34
N LYS A 369 -16.71 7.37 20.23
CA LYS A 369 -17.15 6.29 19.33
C LYS A 369 -18.18 6.80 18.35
N HIS A 370 -17.97 6.52 17.07
CA HIS A 370 -18.98 6.77 16.01
C HIS A 370 -19.39 5.44 15.39
N ILE A 371 -20.68 5.23 15.09
CA ILE A 371 -21.22 3.97 14.58
C ILE A 371 -21.91 4.22 13.23
N LEU A 372 -21.48 3.53 12.18
CA LEU A 372 -22.18 3.42 10.89
C LEU A 372 -23.08 2.21 10.89
N LEU A 373 -24.27 2.33 10.31
CA LEU A 373 -25.16 1.20 10.04
C LEU A 373 -25.38 1.09 8.53
N VAL A 374 -24.95 0.00 7.90
CA VAL A 374 -25.42 -0.36 6.55
C VAL A 374 -26.80 -1.00 6.73
N GLU A 375 -27.89 -0.27 6.48
CA GLU A 375 -29.25 -0.79 6.71
C GLU A 375 -30.03 -0.97 5.40
N PRO A 376 -30.32 -2.20 4.95
CA PRO A 376 -31.20 -2.45 3.81
C PRO A 376 -32.67 -2.62 4.21
N VAL A 377 -33.05 -2.43 5.47
CA VAL A 377 -34.47 -2.50 5.87
C VAL A 377 -35.25 -1.38 5.19
N THR A 378 -34.68 -0.19 5.04
CA THR A 378 -35.26 0.87 4.18
C THR A 378 -35.40 0.43 2.72
N SER A 379 -34.44 -0.30 2.16
CA SER A 379 -34.55 -0.88 0.81
C SER A 379 -35.61 -1.97 0.74
N LEU A 380 -35.79 -2.79 1.78
CA LEU A 380 -36.79 -3.85 1.84
C LEU A 380 -38.18 -3.24 1.98
N VAL A 381 -38.36 -2.24 2.85
CA VAL A 381 -39.62 -1.48 2.99
C VAL A 381 -39.91 -0.68 1.72
N ALA A 382 -38.93 -0.01 1.12
CA ALA A 382 -39.08 0.73 -0.13
C ALA A 382 -39.34 -0.19 -1.33
N SER A 383 -38.69 -1.35 -1.42
CA SER A 383 -38.95 -2.36 -2.46
C SER A 383 -40.31 -3.02 -2.27
N THR A 384 -40.72 -3.27 -1.02
CA THR A 384 -42.07 -3.80 -0.72
C THR A 384 -43.15 -2.77 -1.03
N LEU A 385 -42.93 -1.49 -0.73
CA LEU A 385 -43.83 -0.38 -1.08
C LEU A 385 -43.86 -0.12 -2.59
N ALA A 386 -42.73 -0.24 -3.30
CA ALA A 386 -42.65 -0.10 -4.76
C ALA A 386 -43.29 -1.28 -5.52
N MET A 387 -43.32 -2.47 -4.94
CA MET A 387 -44.06 -3.63 -5.48
C MET A 387 -45.56 -3.59 -5.17
N LEU A 388 -46.00 -2.80 -4.19
CA LEU A 388 -47.40 -2.60 -3.81
C LEU A 388 -48.02 -1.31 -4.39
N GLY A 389 -47.24 -0.53 -5.15
CA GLY A 389 -47.64 0.74 -5.79
C GLY A 389 -48.10 0.56 -7.23
#